data_AF-A0A7C6ZEY5-F1
#
_entry.id   AF-A0A7C6ZEY5-F1
#
_cell.length_a   1.000
_cell.length_b   1.000
_cell.length_c   1.000
_cell.angle_alpha   90.00
_cell.angle_beta   90.00
_cell.angle_gamma   90.00
#
_symmetry.space_group_name_H-M   'P 1'
#
loop_
_entity.id
_entity.type
_entity.pdbx_description
1 polymer ?
#
loop_
_entity_poly.entity_id
_entity_poly.type
_entity_poly.pdbx_seq_one_letter_code
_entity_poly.pdbx_strand_id
1 'polypeptide(L)'
;RVVRGELPQVETAVRTEAVAENGILKFRLPPMPEKYQTSFVLMAKTAIVAYAAVSLANAIPGTPIHPYVMTLIFGIIAGELGLLEKDILTKANAFGLAILSLMAIIMTSLNKATPEMLAGLLAPLAGTLVLGAIGIFIASSITGRFLGLTPEMASAIGLSALFGFPGTFILSHEAAKAIATNEEERKKILDHILPKMLVAGFVTVTIASVIMAGFFANWL
;
A
#
# COMPACT_ATOMS: atom_id res chain seq x y z
N ARG A 1 -23.52 -2.76 -17.86
CA ARG A 1 -23.52 -4.22 -17.59
C ARG A 1 -22.05 -4.67 -17.42
N VAL A 2 -21.38 -4.29 -16.34
CA VAL A 2 -19.91 -4.54 -16.15
C VAL A 2 -19.57 -5.11 -14.75
N VAL A 3 -20.47 -5.03 -13.77
CA VAL A 3 -20.12 -5.20 -12.34
C VAL A 3 -20.03 -6.67 -11.85
N ARG A 4 -20.36 -7.68 -12.67
CA ARG A 4 -20.49 -9.07 -12.18
C ARG A 4 -19.23 -9.94 -12.28
N GLY A 5 -18.19 -9.48 -12.99
CA GLY A 5 -16.96 -10.24 -13.24
C GLY A 5 -15.70 -9.69 -12.57
N GLU A 6 -15.76 -8.52 -11.93
CA GLU A 6 -14.59 -7.82 -11.39
C GLU A 6 -14.18 -8.35 -10.00
N LEU A 7 -15.15 -8.70 -9.16
CA LEU A 7 -14.90 -9.20 -7.80
C LEU A 7 -14.09 -10.52 -7.75
N PRO A 8 -14.37 -11.54 -8.57
CA PRO A 8 -13.60 -12.79 -8.55
C PRO A 8 -12.18 -12.64 -9.13
N GLN A 9 -11.97 -11.67 -10.03
CA GLN A 9 -10.71 -11.47 -10.74
C GLN A 9 -9.67 -10.71 -9.89
N VAL A 10 -10.13 -9.78 -9.05
CA VAL A 10 -9.28 -9.15 -8.02
C VAL A 10 -8.87 -10.19 -6.99
N GLU A 11 -9.82 -11.03 -6.56
CA GLU A 11 -9.58 -12.04 -5.53
C GLU A 11 -8.62 -13.15 -5.99
N THR A 12 -8.61 -13.50 -7.28
CA THR A 12 -7.74 -14.55 -7.85
C THR A 12 -6.33 -14.05 -8.20
N ALA A 13 -6.17 -12.80 -8.61
CA ALA A 13 -4.86 -12.19 -8.87
C ALA A 13 -4.03 -12.07 -7.58
N VAL A 14 -4.70 -11.63 -6.50
CA VAL A 14 -4.12 -11.43 -5.17
C VAL A 14 -3.63 -12.73 -4.52
N ARG A 15 -4.12 -13.90 -4.96
CA ARG A 15 -3.73 -15.21 -4.42
C ARG A 15 -2.24 -15.55 -4.61
N THR A 16 -1.51 -14.83 -5.46
CA THR A 16 -0.11 -15.17 -5.77
C THR A 16 0.93 -14.26 -5.09
N GLU A 17 0.54 -13.18 -4.43
CA GLU A 17 1.41 -12.00 -4.38
C GLU A 17 2.33 -11.89 -3.14
N ALA A 18 2.32 -12.80 -2.16
CA ALA A 18 3.33 -12.83 -1.07
C ALA A 18 4.57 -13.70 -1.36
N VAL A 19 5.17 -13.59 -2.54
CA VAL A 19 6.48 -14.19 -2.82
C VAL A 19 7.60 -13.17 -2.62
N ALA A 20 7.88 -12.85 -1.35
CA ALA A 20 9.24 -12.62 -0.90
C ALA A 20 9.76 -13.94 -0.31
N GLU A 21 10.43 -14.72 -1.15
CA GLU A 21 11.11 -15.96 -0.76
C GLU A 21 12.54 -15.59 -0.37
N ASN A 22 12.69 -14.99 0.82
CA ASN A 22 13.89 -14.97 1.67
C ASN A 22 13.60 -14.05 2.86
N GLY A 23 13.25 -14.66 4.00
CA GLY A 23 13.06 -13.90 5.24
C GLY A 23 14.37 -13.26 5.67
N ILE A 24 14.30 -12.01 6.15
CA ILE A 24 15.45 -11.23 6.62
C ILE A 24 15.93 -11.79 7.98
N LEU A 25 15.03 -12.41 8.75
CA LEU A 25 15.32 -12.99 10.07
C LEU A 25 15.69 -14.48 9.98
N LYS A 26 16.76 -14.86 10.68
CA LYS A 26 17.18 -16.28 10.85
C LYS A 26 16.26 -17.08 11.78
N PHE A 27 15.44 -16.40 12.59
CA PHE A 27 14.52 -17.02 13.53
C PHE A 27 13.08 -16.83 13.08
N ARG A 28 12.33 -17.94 13.00
CA ARG A 28 10.93 -17.97 12.58
C ARG A 28 10.14 -18.92 13.47
N LEU A 29 8.99 -18.46 13.96
CA LEU A 29 8.04 -19.29 14.68
C LEU A 29 7.49 -20.38 13.75
N PRO A 30 7.22 -21.59 14.27
CA PRO A 30 6.64 -22.65 13.47
C PRO A 30 5.26 -22.20 12.94
N PRO A 31 4.95 -22.52 11.67
CA PRO A 31 3.67 -22.16 11.09
C PRO A 31 2.53 -22.82 11.87
N MET A 32 1.47 -22.05 12.14
CA MET A 32 0.29 -22.58 12.81
C MET A 32 -0.32 -23.73 11.99
N PRO A 33 -0.72 -24.86 12.60
CA PRO A 33 -1.38 -25.94 11.88
C PRO A 33 -2.62 -25.44 11.13
N GLU A 34 -2.85 -25.95 9.91
CA GLU A 34 -3.95 -25.51 9.04
C GLU A 34 -5.33 -25.58 9.70
N LYS A 35 -5.53 -26.55 10.61
CA LYS A 35 -6.75 -26.70 11.41
C LYS A 35 -7.16 -25.43 12.17
N TYR A 36 -6.20 -24.59 12.55
CA TYR A 36 -6.44 -23.38 13.33
C TYR A 36 -6.39 -22.11 12.48
N GLN A 37 -6.03 -22.19 11.19
CA GLN A 37 -5.99 -21.06 10.25
C GLN A 37 -7.40 -20.71 9.72
N THR A 38 -8.36 -20.55 10.61
CA THR A 38 -9.70 -20.10 10.23
C THR A 38 -9.70 -18.59 9.98
N SER A 39 -10.63 -18.10 9.15
CA SER A 39 -10.77 -16.66 8.85
C SER A 39 -10.80 -15.79 10.12
N PHE A 40 -11.50 -16.24 11.16
CA PHE A 40 -11.61 -15.52 12.43
C PHE A 40 -10.27 -15.45 13.17
N VAL A 41 -9.52 -16.56 13.22
CA VAL A 41 -8.22 -16.60 13.89
C VAL A 41 -7.21 -15.73 13.16
N LEU A 42 -7.15 -15.80 11.83
CA LEU A 42 -6.26 -14.98 11.01
C LEU A 42 -6.58 -13.48 11.17
N MET A 43 -7.87 -13.12 11.19
CA MET A 43 -8.28 -11.75 11.46
C MET A 43 -7.94 -11.30 12.88
N ALA A 44 -8.19 -12.15 13.88
CA ALA A 44 -7.87 -11.85 15.27
C ALA A 44 -6.36 -11.61 15.46
N LYS A 45 -5.51 -12.45 14.87
CA LYS A 45 -4.05 -12.26 14.89
C LYS A 45 -3.64 -10.92 14.28
N THR A 46 -4.19 -10.59 13.11
CA THR A 46 -3.93 -9.31 12.45
C THR A 46 -4.37 -8.14 13.33
N ALA A 47 -5.55 -8.22 13.94
CA ALA A 47 -6.08 -7.20 14.84
C ALA A 47 -5.24 -7.05 16.12
N ILE A 48 -4.78 -8.15 16.71
CA ILE A 48 -3.91 -8.14 17.90
C ILE A 48 -2.58 -7.46 17.59
N VAL A 49 -1.94 -7.78 16.46
CA VAL A 49 -0.68 -7.15 16.05
C VAL A 49 -0.88 -5.65 15.80
N ALA A 50 -1.95 -5.27 15.08
CA ALA A 50 -2.27 -3.87 14.82
C ALA A 50 -2.58 -3.10 16.12
N TYR A 51 -3.35 -3.69 17.03
CA TYR A 51 -3.67 -3.11 18.33
C TYR A 51 -2.40 -2.90 19.17
N ALA A 52 -1.55 -3.93 19.28
CA ALA A 52 -0.28 -3.83 20.01
C ALA A 52 0.61 -2.70 19.46
N ALA A 53 0.67 -2.54 18.13
CA ALA A 53 1.43 -1.48 17.49
C ALA A 53 0.90 -0.09 17.82
N VAL A 54 -0.42 0.12 17.74
CA VAL A 54 -1.05 1.40 18.09
C VAL A 54 -0.91 1.71 19.59
N SER A 55 -1.13 0.71 20.44
CA SER A 55 -0.94 0.86 21.89
C SER A 55 0.49 1.24 22.23
N LEU A 56 1.50 0.62 21.60
CA LEU A 56 2.89 0.98 21.83
C LEU A 56 3.23 2.37 21.30
N ALA A 57 2.73 2.74 20.12
CA ALA A 57 2.92 4.09 19.56
C ALA A 57 2.41 5.18 20.52
N ASN A 58 1.28 4.92 21.19
CA ASN A 58 0.68 5.86 22.14
C ASN A 58 1.31 5.80 23.55
N ALA A 59 1.92 4.67 23.92
CA ALA A 59 2.47 4.43 25.25
C ALA A 59 3.88 4.95 25.45
N ILE A 60 4.62 5.32 24.39
CA ILE A 60 5.95 5.91 24.48
C ILE A 60 5.81 7.45 24.35
N PRO A 61 5.74 8.19 25.47
CA PRO A 61 5.59 9.64 25.42
C PRO A 61 6.90 10.25 24.92
N GLY A 62 6.83 11.07 23.88
CA GLY A 62 7.98 11.80 23.34
C GLY A 62 8.69 11.15 22.14
N THR A 63 8.29 9.94 21.70
CA THR A 63 8.72 9.44 20.38
C THR A 63 7.76 9.88 19.28
N PRO A 64 8.24 10.56 18.21
CA PRO A 64 7.39 11.11 17.15
C PRO A 64 7.03 10.07 16.08
N ILE A 65 6.79 8.80 16.46
CA ILE A 65 6.45 7.77 15.47
C ILE A 65 4.93 7.72 15.31
N HIS A 66 4.45 8.11 14.13
CA HIS A 66 3.03 8.07 13.80
C HIS A 66 2.47 6.64 13.95
N PRO A 67 1.27 6.43 14.52
CA PRO A 67 0.69 5.10 14.74
C PRO A 67 0.67 4.21 13.49
N TYR A 68 0.41 4.79 12.31
CA TYR A 68 0.44 4.06 11.04
C TYR A 68 1.83 3.55 10.63
N VAL A 69 2.90 4.30 10.95
CA VAL A 69 4.27 3.83 10.76
C VAL A 69 4.55 2.67 11.72
N MET A 70 4.09 2.78 12.97
CA MET A 70 4.28 1.72 13.96
C MET A 70 3.55 0.43 13.57
N THR A 71 2.31 0.52 13.08
CA THR A 71 1.58 -0.64 12.56
C THR A 71 2.27 -1.30 11.38
N LEU A 72 2.93 -0.53 10.51
CA LEU A 72 3.72 -1.07 9.39
C LEU A 72 4.93 -1.85 9.91
N ILE A 73 5.69 -1.25 10.83
CA ILE A 73 6.88 -1.89 11.43
C ILE A 73 6.49 -3.20 12.12
N PHE A 74 5.43 -3.18 12.94
CA PHE A 74 4.91 -4.37 13.60
C PHE A 74 4.41 -5.42 12.62
N GLY A 75 3.73 -5.01 11.55
CA GLY A 75 3.29 -5.92 10.49
C GLY A 75 4.46 -6.64 9.82
N ILE A 76 5.53 -5.91 9.47
CA ILE A 76 6.76 -6.48 8.89
C ILE A 76 7.41 -7.45 9.87
N ILE A 77 7.64 -7.04 11.12
CA ILE A 77 8.27 -7.88 12.15
C ILE A 77 7.45 -9.15 12.39
N ALA A 78 6.12 -9.02 12.56
CA ALA A 78 5.26 -10.15 12.80
C ALA A 78 5.17 -11.10 11.59
N GLY A 79 5.24 -10.57 10.36
CA GLY A 79 5.34 -11.38 9.14
C GLY A 79 6.66 -12.16 9.05
N GLU A 80 7.79 -11.49 9.32
CA GLU A 80 9.12 -12.10 9.29
C GLU A 80 9.31 -13.15 10.39
N LEU A 81 8.80 -12.90 11.60
CA LEU A 81 8.79 -13.86 12.69
C LEU A 81 7.86 -15.07 12.43
N GLY A 82 7.03 -15.04 11.38
CA GLY A 82 6.02 -16.06 11.12
C GLY A 82 4.81 -16.00 12.05
N LEU A 83 4.69 -14.93 12.85
CA LEU A 83 3.48 -14.67 13.65
C LEU A 83 2.30 -14.34 12.75
N LEU A 84 2.48 -13.61 11.65
CA LEU A 84 1.46 -13.42 10.63
C LEU A 84 1.74 -14.30 9.42
N GLU A 85 0.70 -14.98 8.94
CA GLU A 85 0.76 -15.77 7.72
C GLU A 85 1.01 -14.86 6.51
N LYS A 86 1.73 -15.39 5.51
CA LYS A 86 1.78 -14.76 4.19
C LYS A 86 0.38 -14.67 3.60
N ASP A 87 0.05 -13.53 3.00
CA ASP A 87 -1.27 -13.20 2.46
C ASP A 87 -2.41 -13.40 3.48
N ILE A 88 -2.17 -13.05 4.76
CA ILE A 88 -3.11 -13.32 5.85
C ILE A 88 -4.52 -12.77 5.59
N LEU A 89 -4.65 -11.57 5.02
CA LEU A 89 -5.95 -10.97 4.72
C LEU A 89 -6.69 -11.72 3.62
N THR A 90 -5.97 -12.25 2.63
CA THR A 90 -6.54 -13.05 1.55
C THR A 90 -6.95 -14.42 2.07
N LYS A 91 -6.09 -15.07 2.86
CA LYS A 91 -6.40 -16.34 3.54
C LYS A 91 -7.58 -16.20 4.50
N ALA A 92 -7.73 -15.04 5.12
CA ALA A 92 -8.88 -14.73 5.97
C ALA A 92 -10.17 -14.42 5.19
N ASN A 93 -10.13 -14.37 3.85
CA ASN A 93 -11.22 -13.87 3.01
C ASN A 93 -11.69 -12.46 3.40
N ALA A 94 -10.74 -11.61 3.80
CA ALA A 94 -10.98 -10.26 4.30
C ALA A 94 -10.35 -9.17 3.43
N PHE A 95 -9.47 -9.53 2.48
CA PHE A 95 -8.79 -8.55 1.62
C PHE A 95 -9.76 -7.68 0.82
N GLY A 96 -10.75 -8.30 0.15
CA GLY A 96 -11.76 -7.55 -0.60
C GLY A 96 -12.57 -6.60 0.29
N LEU A 97 -12.91 -7.04 1.50
CA LEU A 97 -13.58 -6.19 2.50
C LEU A 97 -12.69 -5.05 3.00
N ALA A 98 -11.38 -5.28 3.14
CA ALA A 98 -10.42 -4.24 3.52
C ALA A 98 -10.30 -3.17 2.42
N ILE A 99 -10.15 -3.58 1.15
CA ILE A 99 -10.14 -2.65 0.01
C ILE A 99 -11.45 -1.88 -0.08
N LEU A 100 -12.60 -2.56 0.06
CA LEU A 100 -13.92 -1.93 0.05
C LEU A 100 -14.05 -0.88 1.16
N SER A 101 -13.61 -1.21 2.38
CA SER A 101 -13.66 -0.30 3.52
C SER A 101 -12.78 0.94 3.30
N LEU A 102 -11.58 0.76 2.75
CA LEU A 102 -10.69 1.87 2.39
C LEU A 102 -11.30 2.77 1.31
N MET A 103 -11.89 2.17 0.27
CA MET A 103 -12.57 2.91 -0.78
C MET A 103 -13.78 3.70 -0.24
N ALA A 104 -14.54 3.12 0.70
CA ALA A 104 -15.66 3.80 1.34
C ALA A 104 -15.21 5.04 2.15
N ILE A 105 -14.06 4.97 2.83
CA ILE A 105 -13.47 6.12 3.53
C ILE A 105 -13.11 7.23 2.53
N ILE A 106 -12.51 6.87 1.38
CA ILE A 106 -12.17 7.85 0.33
C ILE A 106 -13.44 8.53 -0.19
N MET A 107 -14.50 7.77 -0.47
CA MET A 107 -15.80 8.33 -0.89
C MET A 107 -16.42 9.24 0.17
N THR A 108 -16.27 8.90 1.44
CA THR A 108 -16.76 9.72 2.56
C THR A 108 -16.02 11.06 2.63
N SER A 109 -14.71 11.06 2.39
CA SER A 109 -13.90 12.28 2.31
C SER A 109 -14.30 13.14 1.10
N LEU A 110 -14.59 12.52 -0.04
CA LEU A 110 -15.07 13.23 -1.24
C LEU A 110 -16.47 13.82 -1.06
N ASN A 111 -17.38 13.13 -0.37
CA ASN A 111 -18.72 13.65 -0.10
C ASN A 111 -18.70 14.95 0.73
N LYS A 112 -17.64 15.17 1.53
CA LYS A 112 -17.47 16.41 2.29
C LYS A 112 -16.97 17.59 1.45
N ALA A 113 -16.53 17.36 0.21
CA ALA A 113 -16.06 18.42 -0.67
C ALA A 113 -17.25 19.11 -1.37
N THR A 114 -17.61 20.32 -0.93
CA THR A 114 -18.67 21.09 -1.60
C THR A 114 -18.20 21.62 -2.96
N PRO A 115 -19.10 21.86 -3.92
CA PRO A 115 -18.75 22.46 -5.21
C PRO A 115 -18.00 23.78 -5.09
N GLU A 116 -18.35 24.62 -4.10
CA GLU A 116 -17.71 25.91 -3.86
C GLU A 116 -16.28 25.74 -3.32
N MET A 117 -16.08 24.79 -2.39
CA MET A 117 -14.74 24.42 -1.91
C MET A 117 -13.89 23.88 -3.06
N LEU A 118 -14.48 23.02 -3.89
CA LEU A 118 -13.79 22.46 -5.05
C LEU A 118 -13.38 23.57 -6.03
N ALA A 119 -14.28 24.50 -6.36
CA ALA A 119 -13.98 25.62 -7.26
C ALA A 119 -12.82 26.48 -6.75
N GLY A 120 -12.77 26.78 -5.45
CA GLY A 120 -11.66 27.53 -4.84
C GLY A 120 -10.34 26.76 -4.79
N LEU A 121 -10.40 25.42 -4.74
CA LEU A 121 -9.22 24.55 -4.65
C LEU A 121 -8.76 24.02 -6.02
N LEU A 122 -9.58 24.08 -7.07
CA LEU A 122 -9.28 23.49 -8.37
C LEU A 122 -7.97 24.01 -8.96
N ALA A 123 -7.75 25.33 -8.96
CA ALA A 123 -6.53 25.92 -9.50
C ALA A 123 -5.28 25.56 -8.65
N PRO A 124 -5.29 25.71 -7.31
CA PRO A 124 -4.20 25.21 -6.46
C PRO A 124 -3.94 23.70 -6.60
N LEU A 125 -4.99 22.90 -6.70
CA LEU A 125 -4.91 21.44 -6.80
C LEU A 125 -4.33 21.02 -8.15
N ALA A 126 -4.83 21.58 -9.26
CA ALA A 126 -4.28 21.33 -10.58
C ALA A 126 -2.83 21.80 -10.68
N GLY A 127 -2.51 23.00 -10.16
CA GLY A 127 -1.16 23.55 -10.17
C GLY A 127 -0.18 22.67 -9.39
N THR A 128 -0.53 22.30 -8.15
CA THR A 128 0.31 21.45 -7.30
C THR A 128 0.43 20.03 -7.85
N LEU A 129 -0.62 19.47 -8.44
CA LEU A 129 -0.59 18.13 -9.04
C LEU A 129 0.26 18.10 -10.32
N VAL A 130 0.15 19.11 -11.20
CA VAL A 130 0.97 19.20 -12.42
C VAL A 130 2.43 19.45 -12.07
N LEU A 131 2.72 20.45 -11.24
CA LEU A 131 4.10 20.75 -10.83
C LEU A 131 4.71 19.59 -10.03
N GLY A 132 3.93 19.00 -9.13
CA GLY A 132 4.32 17.82 -8.36
C GLY A 132 4.61 16.63 -9.27
N ALA A 133 3.73 16.31 -10.21
CA ALA A 133 3.92 15.22 -11.16
C ALA A 133 5.17 15.43 -12.03
N ILE A 134 5.39 16.65 -12.56
CA ILE A 134 6.59 16.97 -13.36
C ILE A 134 7.84 16.85 -12.50
N GLY A 135 7.84 17.44 -11.29
CA GLY A 135 8.98 17.39 -10.38
C GLY A 135 9.33 15.95 -9.98
N ILE A 136 8.32 15.16 -9.62
CA ILE A 136 8.47 13.74 -9.31
C ILE A 136 8.99 12.99 -10.54
N PHE A 137 8.40 13.20 -11.72
CA PHE A 137 8.81 12.53 -12.96
C PHE A 137 10.29 12.79 -13.27
N ILE A 138 10.73 14.03 -13.21
CA ILE A 138 12.14 14.41 -13.48
C ILE A 138 13.06 13.81 -12.41
N ALA A 139 12.75 14.03 -11.13
CA ALA A 139 13.61 13.58 -10.03
C ALA A 139 13.73 12.05 -9.98
N SER A 140 12.61 11.34 -10.15
CA SER A 140 12.58 9.87 -10.16
C SER A 140 13.25 9.29 -11.40
N SER A 141 13.07 9.89 -12.59
CA SER A 141 13.75 9.44 -13.81
C SER A 141 15.27 9.60 -13.72
N ILE A 142 15.75 10.69 -13.11
CA ILE A 142 17.19 10.91 -12.87
C ILE A 142 17.70 9.92 -11.83
N THR A 143 17.05 9.84 -10.68
CA THR A 143 17.48 8.97 -9.56
C THR A 143 17.43 7.49 -9.94
N GLY A 144 16.39 7.09 -10.68
CA GLY A 144 16.19 5.72 -11.14
C GLY A 144 17.32 5.21 -12.03
N ARG A 145 17.92 6.09 -12.85
CA ARG A 145 19.09 5.72 -13.66
C ARG A 145 20.29 5.31 -12.81
N PHE A 146 20.51 6.00 -11.68
CA PHE A 146 21.58 5.62 -10.74
C PHE A 146 21.28 4.30 -10.01
N LEU A 147 20.01 3.91 -9.93
CA LEU A 147 19.55 2.67 -9.32
C LEU A 147 19.41 1.51 -10.33
N GLY A 148 19.79 1.71 -11.60
CA GLY A 148 19.66 0.69 -12.65
C GLY A 148 18.22 0.43 -13.10
N LEU A 149 17.29 1.34 -12.81
CA LEU A 149 15.90 1.27 -13.27
C LEU A 149 15.74 2.01 -14.60
N THR A 150 14.85 1.51 -15.46
CA THR A 150 14.45 2.26 -16.65
C THR A 150 13.70 3.54 -16.23
N PRO A 151 13.81 4.65 -16.98
CA PRO A 151 13.11 5.89 -16.66
C PRO A 151 11.59 5.71 -16.50
N GLU A 152 10.98 4.82 -17.28
CA GLU A 152 9.55 4.49 -17.23
C GLU A 152 9.20 3.81 -15.90
N MET A 153 10.00 2.83 -15.47
CA MET A 153 9.79 2.15 -14.19
C MET A 153 10.02 3.11 -13.01
N ALA A 154 11.09 3.90 -13.08
CA ALA A 154 11.44 4.84 -12.04
C ALA A 154 10.39 5.95 -11.89
N SER A 155 9.90 6.48 -13.01
CA SER A 155 8.79 7.46 -13.00
C SER A 155 7.48 6.86 -12.52
N ALA A 156 7.16 5.62 -12.89
CA ALA A 156 5.96 4.94 -12.40
C ALA A 156 6.01 4.71 -10.88
N ILE A 157 7.16 4.31 -10.35
CA ILE A 157 7.44 4.21 -8.91
C ILE A 157 7.34 5.58 -8.23
N GLY A 158 7.92 6.64 -8.81
CA GLY A 158 7.88 7.98 -8.24
C GLY A 158 6.47 8.56 -8.18
N LEU A 159 5.74 8.49 -9.30
CA LEU A 159 4.37 9.01 -9.42
C LEU A 159 3.37 8.27 -8.53
N SER A 160 3.71 7.07 -8.06
CA SER A 160 2.95 6.33 -7.06
C SER A 160 2.69 7.14 -5.77
N ALA A 161 3.56 8.12 -5.48
CA ALA A 161 3.40 9.04 -4.37
C ALA A 161 2.10 9.86 -4.43
N LEU A 162 1.51 10.05 -5.62
CA LEU A 162 0.32 10.87 -5.82
C LEU A 162 -0.99 10.14 -5.46
N PHE A 163 -1.00 8.81 -5.41
CA PHE A 163 -2.24 8.04 -5.25
C PHE A 163 -2.20 6.98 -4.14
N GLY A 164 -1.04 6.61 -3.59
CA GLY A 164 -0.94 5.79 -2.38
C GLY A 164 -1.68 4.45 -2.46
N PHE A 165 -1.96 3.81 -1.33
CA PHE A 165 -2.82 2.62 -1.29
C PHE A 165 -4.27 3.02 -0.98
N PRO A 166 -5.31 2.46 -1.65
CA PRO A 166 -5.31 1.34 -2.60
C PRO A 166 -5.09 1.73 -4.08
N GLY A 167 -4.86 3.01 -4.40
CA GLY A 167 -4.70 3.46 -5.79
C GLY A 167 -3.55 2.76 -6.53
N THR A 168 -2.40 2.60 -5.87
CA THR A 168 -1.21 1.89 -6.36
C THR A 168 -1.51 0.44 -6.71
N PHE A 169 -2.33 -0.21 -5.89
CA PHE A 169 -2.77 -1.58 -6.13
C PHE A 169 -3.71 -1.63 -7.35
N ILE A 170 -4.79 -0.85 -7.34
CA ILE A 170 -5.82 -0.86 -8.39
C ILE A 170 -5.23 -0.47 -9.76
N LEU A 171 -4.45 0.61 -9.82
CA LEU A 171 -3.87 1.10 -11.08
C LEU A 171 -2.83 0.12 -11.64
N SER A 172 -2.07 -0.58 -10.79
CA SER A 172 -1.14 -1.61 -11.26
C SER A 172 -1.88 -2.80 -11.88
N HIS A 173 -2.99 -3.22 -11.29
CA HIS A 173 -3.84 -4.26 -11.86
C HIS A 173 -4.50 -3.85 -13.18
N GLU A 174 -5.02 -2.63 -13.28
CA GLU A 174 -5.61 -2.12 -14.53
C GLU A 174 -4.54 -1.95 -15.62
N ALA A 175 -3.35 -1.46 -15.29
CA ALA A 175 -2.24 -1.37 -16.23
C ALA A 175 -1.79 -2.74 -16.74
N ALA A 176 -1.63 -3.73 -15.84
CA ALA A 176 -1.27 -5.09 -16.22
C ALA A 176 -2.36 -5.74 -17.08
N LYS A 177 -3.64 -5.53 -16.74
CA LYS A 177 -4.79 -6.02 -17.51
C LYS A 177 -4.90 -5.39 -18.89
N ALA A 178 -4.53 -4.11 -19.03
CA ALA A 178 -4.58 -3.40 -20.31
C ALA A 178 -3.53 -3.88 -21.32
N ILE A 179 -2.38 -4.39 -20.83
CA ILE A 179 -1.24 -4.77 -21.68
C ILE A 179 -1.12 -6.29 -21.84
N ALA A 180 -1.49 -7.08 -20.84
CA ALA A 180 -1.35 -8.53 -20.88
C ALA A 180 -2.31 -9.17 -21.90
N THR A 181 -1.80 -10.14 -22.64
CA THR A 181 -2.55 -10.91 -23.62
C THR A 181 -3.31 -12.08 -22.97
N ASN A 182 -2.81 -12.58 -21.83
CA ASN A 182 -3.39 -13.69 -21.09
C ASN A 182 -3.10 -13.58 -19.59
N GLU A 183 -3.70 -14.47 -18.81
CA GLU A 183 -3.62 -14.47 -17.35
C GLU A 183 -2.22 -14.79 -16.82
N GLU A 184 -1.46 -15.65 -17.51
CA GLU A 184 -0.09 -15.98 -17.11
C GLU A 184 0.84 -14.78 -17.29
N GLU A 185 0.69 -14.05 -18.41
CA GLU A 185 1.42 -12.81 -18.67
C GLU A 185 1.02 -11.72 -17.68
N ARG A 186 -0.28 -11.56 -17.40
CA ARG A 186 -0.79 -10.61 -16.39
C ARG A 186 -0.13 -10.85 -15.04
N LYS A 187 -0.07 -12.10 -14.62
CA LYS A 187 0.57 -12.53 -13.38
C LYS A 187 2.07 -12.21 -13.37
N LYS A 188 2.81 -12.54 -14.44
CA LYS A 188 4.25 -12.22 -14.54
C LYS A 188 4.53 -10.72 -14.46
N ILE A 189 3.68 -9.91 -15.08
CA ILE A 189 3.78 -8.44 -15.00
C ILE A 189 3.56 -8.00 -13.55
N LEU A 190 2.49 -8.46 -12.90
CA LEU A 190 2.14 -8.09 -11.53
C LEU A 190 3.19 -8.54 -10.51
N ASP A 191 3.67 -9.79 -10.61
CA ASP A 191 4.77 -10.33 -9.79
C ASP A 191 6.01 -9.41 -9.85
N HIS A 192 6.23 -8.75 -10.99
CA HIS A 192 7.34 -7.82 -11.16
C HIS A 192 7.04 -6.40 -10.66
N ILE A 193 5.90 -5.80 -11.03
CA ILE A 193 5.64 -4.37 -10.78
C ILE A 193 5.00 -4.12 -9.42
N LEU A 194 4.11 -5.00 -8.97
CA LEU A 194 3.25 -4.74 -7.84
C LEU A 194 4.03 -4.61 -6.52
N PRO A 195 5.03 -5.48 -6.22
CA PRO A 195 5.84 -5.29 -5.02
C PRO A 195 6.55 -3.94 -4.98
N LYS A 196 7.05 -3.46 -6.14
CA LYS A 196 7.74 -2.16 -6.24
C LYS A 196 6.77 -1.01 -5.99
N MET A 197 5.57 -1.08 -6.59
CA MET A 197 4.53 -0.06 -6.45
C MET A 197 3.97 0.04 -5.04
N LEU A 198 3.75 -1.11 -4.37
CA LEU A 198 3.26 -1.15 -3.00
C LEU A 198 4.29 -0.58 -2.03
N VAL A 199 5.56 -1.01 -2.13
CA VAL A 199 6.64 -0.47 -1.30
C VAL A 199 6.76 1.05 -1.51
N ALA A 200 6.73 1.52 -2.75
CA ALA A 200 6.80 2.94 -3.07
C ALA A 200 5.64 3.73 -2.43
N GLY A 201 4.39 3.30 -2.65
CA GLY A 201 3.21 3.95 -2.08
C GLY A 201 3.21 3.99 -0.55
N PHE A 202 3.62 2.91 0.12
CA PHE A 202 3.70 2.89 1.57
C PHE A 202 4.79 3.80 2.13
N VAL A 203 5.98 3.79 1.52
CA VAL A 203 7.11 4.63 1.95
C VAL A 203 6.78 6.12 1.79
N THR A 204 6.20 6.51 0.66
CA THR A 204 5.91 7.92 0.37
C THR A 204 4.79 8.45 1.26
N VAL A 205 3.67 7.74 1.37
CA VAL A 205 2.49 8.23 2.10
C VAL A 205 2.73 8.23 3.61
N THR A 206 3.55 7.30 4.10
CA THR A 206 3.75 7.13 5.55
C THR A 206 5.05 7.77 6.03
N ILE A 207 6.20 7.34 5.51
CA ILE A 207 7.51 7.74 6.05
C ILE A 207 7.86 9.15 5.57
N ALA A 208 7.81 9.41 4.27
CA ALA A 208 8.18 10.72 3.73
C ALA A 208 7.23 11.83 4.24
N SER A 209 5.92 11.56 4.32
CA SER A 209 4.95 12.48 4.90
C SER A 209 5.23 12.80 6.37
N VAL A 210 5.56 11.80 7.19
CA VAL A 210 5.88 12.02 8.62
C VAL A 210 7.16 12.84 8.78
N ILE A 211 8.19 12.56 7.99
CA ILE A 211 9.44 13.33 8.02
C ILE A 211 9.18 14.78 7.60
N MET A 212 8.44 15.01 6.51
CA MET A 212 8.08 16.37 6.08
C MET A 212 7.21 17.09 7.11
N ALA A 213 6.17 16.43 7.64
CA ALA A 213 5.31 17.01 8.67
C ALA A 213 6.12 17.37 9.92
N GLY A 214 7.03 16.49 10.36
CA GLY A 214 7.94 16.76 11.46
C GLY A 214 8.88 17.93 11.18
N PHE A 215 9.40 18.04 9.96
CA PHE A 215 10.22 19.20 9.56
C PHE A 215 9.41 20.50 9.62
N PHE A 216 8.22 20.54 9.01
CA PHE A 216 7.37 21.73 9.01
C PHE A 216 6.86 22.12 10.41
N ALA A 217 6.55 21.14 11.26
CA ALA A 217 6.10 21.38 12.62
C ALA A 217 7.18 21.99 13.53
N ASN A 218 8.47 21.78 13.21
CA ASN A 218 9.59 22.42 13.91
C ASN A 218 10.01 23.75 13.25
N TRP A 219 9.46 24.08 12.08
CA TRP A 219 9.80 25.29 11.33
C TRP A 219 8.81 26.45 11.58
N LEU A 220 7.61 26.13 12.05
CA LEU A 220 6.59 27.04 12.60
C LEU A 220 6.72 27.18 14.12
#